data_AF-A0A143HL44-F1
#
_entry.id   AF-A0A143HL44-F1
#
_cell.length_a   1.000
_cell.length_b   1.000
_cell.length_c   1.000
_cell.angle_alpha   90.00
_cell.angle_beta   90.00
_cell.angle_gamma   90.00
#
_symmetry.space_group_name_H-M   'P 1'
#
loop_
_entity.id
_entity.type
_entity.pdbx_description
1 polymer ?
#
loop_
_entity_poly.entity_id
_entity_poly.type
_entity_poly.pdbx_seq_one_letter_code
_entity_poly.pdbx_strand_id
1 'polypeptide(L)'
;MKFLLSIRKVVETDLNRDCPFPPDDVEYEAHFEKLISEIESIEEIQSAKRDGNGIYLVSEIPSVPELLSRLKGIFSEEFCYLRLEDAVEQEIA
;
A
#
# COMPACT_ATOMS: atom_id res chain seq x y z
N MET A 1 13.53 -9.10 4.80
CA MET A 1 12.16 -9.63 5.00
C MET A 1 11.34 -9.47 3.74
N LYS A 2 10.33 -10.32 3.56
CA LYS A 2 9.41 -10.26 2.43
C LYS A 2 8.01 -10.09 2.97
N PHE A 3 7.23 -9.21 2.36
CA PHE A 3 5.87 -8.91 2.78
C PHE A 3 4.93 -8.90 1.58
N LEU A 4 3.67 -9.25 1.83
CA LEU A 4 2.58 -9.02 0.89
C LEU A 4 1.57 -8.08 1.55
N LEU A 5 1.37 -6.92 0.93
CA LEU A 5 0.36 -5.96 1.32
C LEU A 5 -0.87 -6.13 0.45
N SER A 6 -2.04 -6.36 1.03
CA SER A 6 -3.30 -6.41 0.29
C SER A 6 -3.89 -5.00 0.18
N ILE A 7 -4.04 -4.48 -1.04
CA ILE A 7 -4.58 -3.14 -1.29
C ILE A 7 -5.96 -3.27 -1.94
N ARG A 8 -6.95 -2.56 -1.39
CA ARG A 8 -8.29 -2.47 -1.96
C ARG A 8 -8.67 -1.04 -2.31
N LYS A 9 -9.63 -0.92 -3.23
CA LYS A 9 -10.35 0.33 -3.48
C LYS A 9 -11.12 0.76 -2.24
N VAL A 10 -11.17 2.06 -2.00
CA VAL A 10 -12.11 2.67 -1.07
C VAL A 10 -13.54 2.34 -1.51
N VAL A 11 -14.41 1.96 -0.58
CA VAL A 11 -15.84 1.73 -0.85
C VAL A 11 -16.70 2.75 -0.10
N GLU A 12 -18.00 2.77 -0.35
CA GLU A 12 -18.93 3.75 0.24
C GLU A 12 -18.88 3.78 1.79
N THR A 13 -18.57 2.65 2.43
CA THR A 13 -18.45 2.56 3.90
C THR A 13 -17.19 3.21 4.45
N ASP A 14 -16.20 3.50 3.60
CA ASP A 14 -14.94 4.16 3.97
C ASP A 14 -15.01 5.70 3.85
N LEU A 15 -16.14 6.25 3.36
CA LEU A 15 -16.35 7.70 3.07
C LEU A 15 -16.46 8.61 4.30
N ASN A 16 -16.33 8.06 5.52
CA ASN A 16 -16.30 8.85 6.77
C ASN A 16 -14.95 9.55 7.03
N ARG A 17 -14.01 9.53 6.08
CA ARG A 17 -12.74 10.27 6.12
C ARG A 17 -12.71 11.29 4.98
N ASP A 18 -12.11 12.45 5.23
CA ASP A 18 -11.81 13.49 4.23
C ASP A 18 -11.05 12.89 3.05
N CYS A 19 -11.80 12.40 2.06
CA CYS A 19 -11.29 11.82 0.85
C CYS A 19 -12.28 12.15 -0.26
N PRO A 20 -11.94 13.09 -1.15
CA PRO A 20 -12.91 13.64 -2.10
C PRO A 20 -13.23 12.60 -3.17
N PHE A 21 -14.40 11.95 -3.07
CA PHE A 21 -15.00 10.95 -3.99
C PHE A 21 -14.08 9.80 -4.47
N PRO A 22 -14.54 8.53 -4.46
CA PRO A 22 -13.71 7.42 -4.94
C PRO A 22 -13.25 7.67 -6.40
N PRO A 23 -11.98 7.43 -6.73
CA PRO A 23 -11.45 7.56 -8.08
C PRO A 23 -12.13 6.54 -8.97
N ASP A 24 -12.25 6.89 -10.25
CA ASP A 24 -12.66 5.91 -11.25
C ASP A 24 -11.58 4.81 -11.45
N ASP A 25 -11.89 3.79 -12.24
CA ASP A 25 -10.97 2.65 -12.42
C ASP A 25 -9.61 3.07 -13.00
N VAL A 26 -9.56 4.07 -13.88
CA VAL A 26 -8.32 4.55 -14.49
C VAL A 26 -7.49 5.33 -13.48
N GLU A 27 -8.15 6.18 -12.70
CA GLU A 27 -7.50 6.92 -11.61
C GLU A 27 -6.97 5.96 -10.55
N TYR A 28 -7.72 4.93 -10.16
CA TYR A 28 -7.26 3.92 -9.21
C TYR A 28 -5.94 3.27 -9.65
N GLU A 29 -5.85 2.83 -10.89
CA GLU A 29 -4.63 2.20 -11.42
C GLU A 29 -3.45 3.18 -11.38
N ALA A 30 -3.66 4.43 -11.76
CA ALA A 30 -2.62 5.46 -11.69
C ALA A 30 -2.17 5.73 -10.25
N HIS A 31 -3.11 5.81 -9.30
CA HIS A 31 -2.82 5.96 -7.88
C HIS A 31 -2.10 4.73 -7.30
N PHE A 32 -2.43 3.52 -7.75
CA PHE A 32 -1.79 2.31 -7.28
C PHE A 32 -0.33 2.24 -7.76
N GLU A 33 -0.07 2.52 -9.04
CA GLU A 33 1.31 2.56 -9.55
C GLU A 33 2.14 3.66 -8.86
N LYS A 34 1.51 4.81 -8.56
CA LYS A 34 2.15 5.87 -7.78
C LYS A 34 2.45 5.42 -6.34
N LEU A 35 1.52 4.69 -5.69
CA LEU A 35 1.74 4.14 -4.34
C LEU A 35 2.93 3.18 -4.33
N ILE A 36 3.03 2.29 -5.33
CA ILE A 36 4.17 1.36 -5.45
C ILE A 36 5.48 2.14 -5.56
N SER A 37 5.51 3.19 -6.38
CA SER A 37 6.69 4.04 -6.57
C SER A 37 7.09 4.79 -5.28
N GLU A 38 6.11 5.30 -4.53
CA GLU A 38 6.36 5.96 -3.23
C GLU A 38 6.90 4.97 -2.20
N ILE A 39 6.37 3.75 -2.17
CA ILE A 39 6.86 2.70 -1.27
C ILE A 39 8.28 2.26 -1.65
N GLU A 40 8.56 2.10 -2.94
CA GLU A 40 9.91 1.75 -3.42
C GLU A 40 10.95 2.85 -3.14
N SER A 41 10.50 4.10 -2.97
CA SER A 41 11.37 5.23 -2.62
C SER A 41 11.79 5.27 -1.15
N ILE A 42 11.24 4.42 -0.29
CA ILE A 42 11.64 4.30 1.11
C ILE A 42 13.00 3.58 1.17
N GLU A 43 13.97 4.16 1.88
CA GLU A 43 15.34 3.63 1.98
C GLU A 43 15.38 2.16 2.45
N GLU A 44 14.53 1.78 3.41
CA GLU A 44 14.48 0.42 3.93
C GLU A 44 13.72 -0.57 3.02
N ILE A 45 13.19 -0.15 1.88
CA ILE A 45 12.52 -0.99 0.87
C ILE A 45 13.48 -1.24 -0.29
N GLN A 46 13.82 -2.50 -0.52
CA GLN A 46 14.72 -2.91 -1.61
C GLN A 46 13.98 -3.06 -2.95
N SER A 47 12.70 -3.44 -2.92
CA SER A 47 11.85 -3.55 -4.11
C SER A 47 10.38 -3.56 -3.71
N ALA A 48 9.54 -2.93 -4.53
CA ALA A 48 8.09 -3.04 -4.45
C ALA A 48 7.54 -3.44 -5.82
N LYS A 49 6.67 -4.45 -5.87
CA LYS A 49 6.05 -4.93 -7.11
C LYS A 49 4.58 -5.20 -6.92
N ARG A 50 3.81 -4.95 -7.95
CA ARG A 50 2.40 -5.33 -7.98
C ARG A 50 2.23 -6.84 -8.11
N ASP A 51 1.34 -7.39 -7.30
CA ASP A 51 0.86 -8.76 -7.37
C ASP A 51 -0.67 -8.76 -7.35
N GLY A 52 -1.30 -8.59 -8.51
CA GLY A 52 -2.75 -8.39 -8.63
C GLY A 52 -3.22 -7.12 -7.90
N ASN A 53 -3.99 -7.31 -6.83
CA ASN A 53 -4.42 -6.24 -5.92
C ASN A 53 -3.49 -6.05 -4.72
N GLY A 54 -2.36 -6.75 -4.68
CA GLY A 54 -1.36 -6.66 -3.63
C GLY A 54 -0.08 -5.94 -4.07
N ILE A 55 0.72 -5.58 -3.08
CA ILE A 55 2.11 -5.14 -3.25
C ILE A 55 3.02 -6.14 -2.57
N TYR A 56 3.84 -6.81 -3.36
CA TYR A 56 4.94 -7.60 -2.87
C TYR A 56 6.12 -6.69 -2.55
N LEU A 57 6.63 -6.78 -1.32
CA LEU A 57 7.74 -5.97 -0.83
C LEU A 57 8.91 -6.83 -0.39
N VAL A 58 10.12 -6.38 -0.72
CA VAL A 58 11.35 -6.83 -0.09
C VAL A 58 11.91 -5.66 0.71
N SER A 59 12.12 -5.85 2.01
CA SER A 59 12.51 -4.77 2.91
C SER A 59 13.48 -5.24 3.99
N GLU A 60 14.29 -4.33 4.51
CA GLU A 60 15.12 -4.52 5.70
C GLU A 60 14.33 -4.37 7.01
N ILE A 61 13.10 -3.87 6.94
CA ILE A 61 12.21 -3.74 8.10
C ILE A 61 11.90 -5.14 8.65
N PRO A 62 12.07 -5.37 9.97
CA PRO A 62 12.11 -6.72 10.51
C PRO A 62 10.72 -7.28 10.88
N SER A 63 9.64 -6.49 10.81
CA SER A 63 8.30 -6.92 11.21
C SER A 63 7.18 -6.15 10.52
N VAL A 64 5.99 -6.76 10.43
CA VAL A 64 4.77 -6.08 9.89
C VAL A 64 4.43 -4.80 10.64
N PRO A 65 4.35 -4.76 11.99
CA PRO A 65 3.95 -3.55 12.70
C PRO A 65 4.86 -2.34 12.40
N GLU A 66 6.18 -2.58 12.27
CA GLU A 66 7.13 -1.52 11.92
C GLU A 66 6.97 -1.08 10.47
N LEU A 67 6.72 -2.02 9.56
CA LEU A 67 6.43 -1.71 8.16
C LEU A 67 5.17 -0.83 8.06
N LEU A 68 4.10 -1.21 8.73
CA LEU A 68 2.86 -0.43 8.77
C LEU A 68 3.07 0.98 9.32
N SER A 69 3.91 1.12 10.36
CA SER A 69 4.27 2.42 10.93
C SER A 69 4.95 3.33 9.90
N ARG A 70 5.87 2.79 9.09
CA ARG A 70 6.54 3.52 8.01
C ARG A 70 5.58 3.90 6.89
N LEU A 71 4.73 2.96 6.49
CA LEU A 71 3.78 3.16 5.39
C LEU A 71 2.63 4.10 5.77
N LYS A 72 2.31 4.24 7.05
CA LYS A 72 1.20 5.09 7.53
C LYS A 72 1.26 6.52 6.99
N GLY A 73 2.45 7.08 6.79
CA GLY A 73 2.64 8.42 6.22
C GLY A 73 2.32 8.49 4.71
N ILE A 74 2.52 7.37 4.00
CA ILE A 74 2.25 7.25 2.56
C ILE A 74 0.75 7.14 2.32
N PHE A 75 0.02 6.38 3.13
CA PHE A 75 -1.45 6.31 3.05
C PHE A 75 -2.16 7.56 3.63
N SER A 76 -1.65 8.75 3.30
CA SER A 76 -2.19 10.07 3.63
C SER A 76 -3.15 10.59 2.54
N GLU A 77 -3.49 11.88 2.54
CA GLU A 77 -4.50 12.49 1.65
C GLU A 77 -4.31 12.14 0.17
N GLU A 78 -3.07 12.01 -0.30
CA GLU A 78 -2.73 11.70 -1.69
C GLU A 78 -3.15 10.28 -2.14
N PHE A 79 -3.25 9.35 -1.19
CA PHE A 79 -3.66 7.96 -1.43
C PHE A 79 -4.90 7.59 -0.62
N CYS A 80 -5.73 8.59 -0.30
CA CYS A 80 -6.91 8.40 0.53
C CYS A 80 -7.93 7.41 -0.07
N TYR A 81 -7.77 7.05 -1.34
CA TYR A 81 -8.58 6.11 -2.12
C TYR A 81 -8.10 4.66 -2.09
N LEU A 82 -6.89 4.43 -1.60
CA LEU A 82 -6.32 3.10 -1.42
C LEU A 82 -6.44 2.72 0.06
N ARG A 83 -6.79 1.47 0.30
CA ARG A 83 -6.90 0.92 1.66
C ARG A 83 -6.00 -0.29 1.77
N LEU A 84 -5.11 -0.24 2.74
CA LEU A 84 -4.41 -1.43 3.19
C LEU A 84 -5.40 -2.30 3.96
N GLU A 85 -5.68 -3.48 3.43
CA GLU A 85 -6.57 -4.46 4.04
C GLU A 85 -5.82 -5.37 5.01
N ASP A 86 -4.65 -5.84 4.60
CA ASP A 86 -3.84 -6.79 5.36
C ASP A 86 -2.36 -6.66 4.97
N ALA A 87 -1.47 -7.10 5.87
CA ALA A 87 -0.04 -7.18 5.62
C ALA A 87 0.50 -8.46 6.27
N VAL A 88 1.03 -9.35 5.44
CA VAL A 88 1.58 -10.64 5.90
C VAL A 88 3.06 -10.76 5.62
N GLU A 89 3.79 -11.36 6.56
CA GLU A 89 5.18 -11.80 6.36
C GLU A 89 5.17 -13.04 5.49
N GLN A 90 6.00 -13.03 4.45
CA GLN A 90 6.19 -14.16 3.56
C GLN A 90 7.49 -14.87 3.97
N GLU A 91 7.37 -16.01 4.64
CA GLU A 91 8.50 -16.89 4.87
C GLU A 91 8.93 -17.55 3.55
N ILE A 92 10.22 -17.47 3.23
CA ILE A 92 10.78 -18.22 2.09
C ILE A 92 10.87 -19.68 2.54
N ALA A 93 10.08 -20.55 1.93
CA ALA A 93 10.25 -22.00 2.02
C ALA A 93 11.59 -22.44 1.39
#